data_AF-A0A1E5W8V9-F1
#
_entry.id   AF-A0A1E5W8V9-F1
#
_cell.length_a   1.000
_cell.length_b   1.000
_cell.length_c   1.000
_cell.angle_alpha   90.00
_cell.angle_beta   90.00
_cell.angle_gamma   90.00
#
_symmetry.space_group_name_H-M   'P 1'
#
loop_
_entity.id
_entity.type
_entity.pdbx_description
1 polymer ?
#
loop_
_entity_poly.entity_id
_entity_poly.type
_entity_poly.pdbx_seq_one_letter_code
_entity_poly.pdbx_strand_id
1 'polypeptide(L)'
;MVVLKGSVHMAFGGTQEPAAYGELVSIGGLNPDVNKKLSAGIASILESKLSISKSRFYLKFHDSKAHPAQEHAQCLHALHQE
;
A
#
# COMPACT_ATOMS: atom_id res chain seq x y z
N MET A 1 8.78 1.82 2.56
CA MET A 1 8.92 1.33 1.17
C MET A 1 7.63 1.67 0.41
N VAL A 2 7.73 2.08 -0.86
CA VAL A 2 6.57 2.35 -1.72
C VAL A 2 6.77 1.62 -3.04
N VAL A 3 5.75 0.87 -3.47
CA VAL A 3 5.73 0.16 -4.75
C VAL A 3 4.50 0.62 -5.52
N LEU A 4 4.70 1.04 -6.77
CA LEU A 4 3.62 1.48 -7.65
C LEU A 4 3.65 0.64 -8.93
N LYS A 5 2.51 0.03 -9.26
CA LYS A 5 2.32 -0.74 -10.49
C LYS A 5 1.19 -0.11 -11.31
N GLY A 6 1.55 0.53 -12.42
CA GLY A 6 0.58 1.05 -13.39
C GLY A 6 0.10 -0.01 -14.38
N SER A 7 -0.87 0.37 -15.21
CA SER A 7 -1.37 -0.44 -16.33
C SER A 7 -1.87 -1.83 -15.93
N VAL A 8 -2.48 -1.94 -14.74
CA VAL A 8 -3.13 -3.16 -14.28
C VAL A 8 -4.58 -3.17 -14.75
N HIS A 9 -5.01 -4.25 -15.40
CA HIS A 9 -6.42 -4.46 -15.71
C HIS A 9 -7.23 -4.58 -14.42
N MET A 10 -8.15 -3.64 -14.22
CA MET A 10 -8.93 -3.52 -12.99
C MET A 10 -10.31 -2.97 -13.32
N ALA A 11 -11.32 -3.50 -12.64
CA ALA A 11 -12.68 -2.96 -12.63
C ALA A 11 -13.07 -2.61 -11.19
N PHE A 12 -13.73 -1.48 -11.02
CA PHE A 12 -14.24 -1.01 -9.72
C PHE A 12 -15.68 -0.55 -9.90
N GLY A 13 -16.60 -1.15 -9.14
CA GLY A 13 -18.04 -0.91 -9.28
C GLY A 13 -18.59 -1.29 -10.67
N GLY A 14 -17.98 -2.26 -11.35
CA GLY A 14 -18.39 -2.71 -12.68
C GLY A 14 -17.83 -1.88 -13.86
N THR A 15 -17.07 -0.81 -13.61
CA THR A 15 -16.45 0.01 -14.67
C THR A 15 -14.93 -0.09 -14.66
N GLN A 16 -14.30 0.10 -15.83
CA GLN A 16 -12.84 0.12 -16.01
C GLN A 16 -12.25 1.55 -15.94
N GLU A 17 -13.03 2.52 -15.45
CA GLU A 17 -12.52 3.86 -15.18
C GLU A 17 -11.39 3.81 -14.13
N PRO A 18 -10.45 4.78 -14.15
CA PRO A 18 -9.30 4.80 -13.25
C PRO A 18 -9.68 4.50 -11.80
N ALA A 19 -8.97 3.52 -11.22
CA ALA A 19 -9.18 3.03 -9.87
C ALA A 19 -7.82 2.59 -9.29
N ALA A 20 -7.76 2.45 -7.96
CA ALA A 20 -6.57 1.96 -7.28
C ALA A 20 -6.90 0.91 -6.22
N TYR A 21 -5.99 -0.02 -6.04
CA TYR A 21 -5.93 -0.89 -4.87
C TYR A 21 -4.55 -0.75 -4.24
N GLY A 22 -4.50 -0.68 -2.91
CA GLY A 22 -3.25 -0.59 -2.18
C GLY A 22 -3.26 -1.43 -0.91
N GLU A 23 -2.07 -1.78 -0.47
CA GLU A 23 -1.83 -2.41 0.83
C GLU A 23 -0.87 -1.52 1.63
N LEU A 24 -1.24 -1.24 2.87
CA LEU A 24 -0.43 -0.47 3.81
C LEU A 24 -0.03 -1.40 4.96
N VAL A 25 1.25 -1.73 5.02
CA VAL A 25 1.84 -2.56 6.06
C VAL A 25 2.62 -1.68 7.02
N SER A 26 2.36 -1.82 8.32
CA SER A 26 3.13 -1.16 9.37
C SER A 26 3.43 -2.15 10.49
N ILE A 27 4.50 -1.92 11.25
CA ILE A 27 4.79 -2.64 12.48
C ILE A 27 4.20 -1.82 13.62
N GLY A 28 2.99 -2.16 14.06
CA GLY A 28 2.24 -1.34 15.01
C GLY A 28 1.76 -0.01 14.44
N GLY A 29 1.02 0.74 15.26
CA GLY A 29 0.62 2.12 15.00
C GLY A 29 -0.63 2.29 14.12
N LEU A 30 -1.15 1.21 13.53
CA LEU A 30 -2.41 1.26 12.79
C LEU A 30 -3.58 1.15 13.77
N ASN A 31 -4.55 2.04 13.60
CA ASN A 31 -5.78 2.08 14.37
C ASN A 31 -6.83 2.86 13.57
N PRO A 32 -8.12 2.85 13.95
CA PRO A 32 -9.17 3.48 13.16
C PRO A 32 -8.92 4.95 12.81
N ASP A 33 -8.38 5.75 13.74
CA ASP A 33 -8.15 7.18 13.52
C ASP A 33 -6.95 7.46 12.63
N VAL A 34 -5.85 6.71 12.82
CA VAL A 34 -4.67 6.76 11.95
C VAL A 34 -5.04 6.29 10.55
N ASN A 35 -5.80 5.20 10.41
CA ASN A 35 -6.23 4.66 9.13
C ASN A 35 -7.11 5.66 8.37
N LYS A 36 -8.01 6.38 9.05
CA LYS A 36 -8.79 7.48 8.42
C LYS A 36 -7.89 8.58 7.86
N LYS A 37 -6.90 9.03 8.62
CA LYS A 37 -5.94 10.08 8.19
C LYS A 37 -5.10 9.60 7.01
N LEU A 38 -4.59 8.37 7.07
CA LEU A 38 -3.81 7.76 6.00
C LEU A 38 -4.64 7.60 4.72
N SER A 39 -5.87 7.08 4.83
CA SER A 39 -6.79 6.96 3.70
C SER A 39 -7.08 8.32 3.07
N ALA A 40 -7.33 9.37 3.85
CA ALA A 40 -7.58 10.72 3.33
C ALA A 40 -6.37 11.31 2.60
N GLY A 41 -5.17 11.11 3.15
CA GLY A 41 -3.91 11.54 2.53
C GLY A 41 -3.67 10.82 1.21
N ILE A 42 -3.79 9.49 1.20
CA ILE A 42 -3.61 8.67 0.00
C ILE A 42 -4.66 9.01 -1.06
N ALA A 43 -5.93 9.15 -0.68
CA ALA A 43 -7.00 9.57 -1.60
C ALA A 43 -6.66 10.90 -2.29
N SER A 44 -6.11 11.86 -1.55
CA SER A 44 -5.73 13.17 -2.09
C SER A 44 -4.54 13.08 -3.05
N ILE A 45 -3.58 12.19 -2.79
CA ILE A 45 -2.46 11.92 -3.71
C ILE A 45 -2.98 11.25 -4.99
N LEU A 46 -3.83 10.23 -4.87
CA LEU A 46 -4.42 9.52 -6.01
C LEU A 46 -5.21 10.47 -6.93
N GLU A 47 -6.01 11.36 -6.35
CA GLU A 47 -6.77 12.36 -7.10
C GLU A 47 -5.85 13.37 -7.79
N SER A 48 -4.93 13.99 -7.04
CA SER A 48 -4.12 15.10 -7.55
C SER A 48 -2.98 14.68 -8.49
N LYS A 49 -2.47 13.45 -8.36
CA LYS A 49 -1.30 12.98 -9.13
C LYS A 49 -1.63 11.95 -10.17
N LEU A 50 -2.68 11.15 -9.98
CA LEU A 50 -3.01 10.03 -10.85
C LEU A 50 -4.42 10.14 -11.47
N SER A 51 -5.16 11.22 -11.18
CA SER A 51 -6.52 11.43 -11.68
C SER A 51 -7.49 10.29 -11.33
N ILE A 52 -7.29 9.67 -10.17
CA ILE A 52 -8.18 8.64 -9.63
C ILE A 52 -9.09 9.28 -8.58
N SER A 53 -10.41 9.17 -8.76
CA SER A 53 -11.40 9.68 -7.80
C SER A 53 -11.19 9.11 -6.39
N LYS A 54 -11.39 9.93 -5.35
CA LYS A 54 -11.35 9.49 -3.93
C LYS A 54 -12.37 8.39 -3.60
N SER A 55 -13.41 8.22 -4.42
CA SER A 55 -14.40 7.15 -4.25
C SER A 55 -14.03 5.84 -4.95
N ARG A 56 -12.96 5.81 -5.75
CA ARG A 56 -12.59 4.67 -6.62
C ARG A 56 -11.29 4.00 -6.18
N PHE A 57 -11.10 3.82 -4.88
CA PHE A 57 -9.97 3.04 -4.39
C PHE A 57 -10.29 2.25 -3.11
N TYR A 58 -9.53 1.19 -2.89
CA TYR A 58 -9.50 0.47 -1.62
C TYR A 58 -8.07 0.43 -1.07
N LEU A 59 -7.95 0.50 0.25
CA LEU A 59 -6.69 0.36 0.97
C LEU A 59 -6.86 -0.71 2.05
N LYS A 60 -6.05 -1.76 1.96
CA LYS A 60 -5.98 -2.81 2.97
C LYS A 60 -4.89 -2.47 3.98
N PHE A 61 -5.27 -2.43 5.25
CA PHE A 61 -4.33 -2.15 6.35
C PHE A 61 -3.85 -3.45 6.98
N HIS A 62 -2.54 -3.59 7.11
CA HIS A 62 -1.87 -4.75 7.68
C HIS A 62 -1.01 -4.29 8.87
N ASP A 63 -1.54 -4.51 10.07
CA ASP A 63 -0.82 -4.26 11.31
C ASP A 63 -0.01 -5.50 11.69
N SER A 64 1.29 -5.44 11.43
CA SER A 64 2.22 -6.53 11.73
C SER A 64 2.73 -6.39 13.15
N LYS A 65 2.79 -7.51 13.88
CA LYS A 65 3.47 -7.54 15.17
C LYS A 65 4.97 -7.48 14.92
N ALA A 66 5.69 -6.69 15.72
CA ALA A 66 7.14 -6.75 15.75
C ALA A 66 7.53 -8.18 16.17
N HIS A 67 8.02 -8.98 15.22
CA HIS A 67 8.64 -10.25 15.54
C HIS A 67 10.15 -10.02 15.62
N PRO A 68 10.81 -10.32 16.75
CA PRO A 68 12.24 -10.04 16.95
C PRO A 68 13.20 -10.71 15.94
N ALA A 69 12.73 -11.52 14.99
CA ALA A 69 13.55 -12.45 14.21
C ALA A 69 13.49 -12.26 12.68
N GLN A 70 13.03 -11.11 12.17
CA GLN A 70 12.83 -10.93 10.72
C GLN A 70 13.70 -9.87 10.04
N GLU A 71 14.75 -9.39 10.72
CA GLU A 71 15.84 -8.61 10.08
C GLU A 71 16.87 -9.51 9.36
N HIS A 72 16.87 -10.83 9.56
CA HIS A 72 17.93 -11.71 9.07
C HIS A 72 17.77 -12.24 7.63
N ALA A 73 16.65 -12.00 6.94
CA ALA A 73 16.40 -12.61 5.63
C ALA A 73 16.91 -11.81 4.43
N GLN A 74 17.30 -10.53 4.58
CA GLN A 74 17.70 -9.69 3.44
C GLN A 74 19.23 -9.61 3.20
N CYS A 75 20.07 -10.09 4.10
CA CYS A 75 21.53 -10.12 3.90
C CYS A 75 22.07 -11.42 3.28
N LEU A 76 21.32 -12.54 3.30
CA LEU A 76 21.90 -13.84 2.92
C LEU A 76 22.13 -14.04 1.41
N HIS A 77 21.55 -13.20 0.55
CA HIS A 77 21.80 -13.27 -0.91
C HIS A 77 23.07 -12.52 -1.35
N ALA A 78 23.72 -11.75 -0.46
CA ALA A 78 24.92 -10.97 -0.78
C ALA A 78 26.24 -11.65 -0.41
N LEU A 79 26.21 -12.88 0.15
CA LEU A 79 27.41 -13.57 0.70
C LEU A 79 27.85 -14.82 -0.08
N HIS A 80 27.34 -15.05 -1.30
CA HIS A 80 27.82 -16.13 -2.16
C HIS A 80 28.10 -15.65 -3.60
N GLN A 81 28.92 -14.60 -3.71
CA GLN A 81 29.73 -14.36 -4.90
C GLN A 81 31.15 -14.01 -4.46
N GLU A 82 31.88 -15.05 -4.04
CA GLU A 82 33.33 -15.17 -4.28
C GLU A 82 33.55 -16.38 -5.19
#